data_AF-A0A1V5S746-F1
#
_entry.id   AF-A0A1V5S746-F1
#
_cell.length_a   1.000
_cell.length_b   1.000
_cell.length_c   1.000
_cell.angle_alpha   90.00
_cell.angle_beta   90.00
_cell.angle_gamma   90.00
#
_symmetry.space_group_name_H-M   'P 1'
#
loop_
_entity.id
_entity.type
_entity.pdbx_description
1 polymer ?
#
loop_
_entity_poly.entity_id
_entity_poly.type
_entity_poly.pdbx_seq_one_letter_code
_entity_poly.pdbx_strand_id
1 'polypeptide(L)'
;MESWYVMQPQPTMNSGYENDEWDNYVTDAFDEVLTETKLGQTVFLCNGLYDIETGLFETEFETQAVIQNVTPDAYIQGWKRQILTRISDMLVNYKYVKVKDTKGDWQIYLIMTMPDQNHIYTKSVIHECNYTLRWQNKQGIVYNYPCFIEDASQYNSGVNDVNSVIRTPYNQLMCWISFDDNTIGLKRDRRMFIDYTTAYPPEVYKITSTSKVPYSYNDKRIIRLLFTEDVYNPDVDDLELGLCDYVDPNDIPQPTTPIVISYKGNPEIKIGGRKTFKVENETSVVFSLLHDTSLVNKVSLEQTDNQCVIRCANDVNIVGSHFKLIATTNDGQAELLITIKGVI
;
A
#
# COMPACT_ATOMS: atom_id res chain seq x y z
N MET A 1 29.33 23.07 -53.37
CA MET A 1 28.11 23.29 -52.58
C MET A 1 27.31 22.01 -52.71
N GLU A 2 27.51 21.07 -51.79
CA GLU A 2 26.77 19.81 -51.82
C GLU A 2 25.31 20.09 -51.47
N SER A 3 24.44 19.54 -52.30
CA SER A 3 23.00 19.61 -52.22
C SER A 3 22.49 19.11 -50.87
N TRP A 4 21.84 20.00 -50.11
CA TRP A 4 21.31 19.74 -48.76
C TRP A 4 20.29 18.58 -48.67
N TYR A 5 19.72 18.15 -49.79
CA TYR A 5 18.79 17.00 -49.89
C TYR A 5 19.46 15.62 -49.78
N VAL A 6 20.79 15.55 -49.68
CA VAL A 6 21.56 14.29 -49.55
C VAL A 6 21.93 13.99 -48.08
N MET A 7 21.64 14.89 -47.15
CA MET A 7 21.88 14.62 -45.72
C MET A 7 20.78 13.71 -45.15
N GLN A 8 21.19 12.52 -44.68
CA GLN A 8 20.37 11.70 -43.79
C GLN A 8 20.95 11.74 -42.37
N PRO A 9 20.14 12.11 -41.35
CA PRO A 9 18.74 12.49 -41.44
C PRO A 9 18.55 13.90 -42.05
N GLN A 10 17.42 14.11 -42.73
CA GLN A 10 17.06 15.42 -43.29
C GLN A 10 16.89 16.44 -42.15
N PRO A 11 17.36 17.69 -42.30
CA PRO A 11 17.05 18.73 -41.32
C PRO A 11 15.52 18.94 -41.29
N THR A 12 14.90 18.68 -40.15
CA THR A 12 13.52 19.09 -39.89
C THR A 12 13.43 20.60 -40.13
N MET A 13 12.42 21.03 -40.88
CA MET A 13 12.21 22.45 -41.09
C MET A 13 11.64 23.05 -39.81
N ASN A 14 12.50 23.59 -38.95
CA ASN A 14 12.09 24.20 -37.70
C ASN A 14 11.30 25.49 -37.94
N SER A 15 9.97 25.43 -37.86
CA SER A 15 9.08 26.60 -37.95
C SER A 15 9.14 27.51 -36.71
N GLY A 16 9.90 27.12 -35.69
CA GLY A 16 9.99 27.82 -34.40
C GLY A 16 8.84 27.49 -33.43
N TYR A 17 7.82 26.75 -33.86
CA TYR A 17 6.67 26.33 -33.04
C TYR A 17 6.66 24.85 -32.67
N GLU A 18 7.75 24.11 -32.93
CA GLU A 18 7.82 22.66 -32.73
C GLU A 18 7.58 22.23 -31.27
N ASN A 19 8.03 23.04 -30.30
CA ASN A 19 7.76 22.78 -28.89
C ASN A 19 6.29 22.94 -28.55
N ASP A 20 5.62 23.96 -29.09
CA ASP A 20 4.20 24.21 -28.85
C ASP A 20 3.36 23.09 -29.49
N GLU A 21 3.72 22.63 -30.69
CA GLU A 21 3.08 21.48 -31.32
C GLU A 21 3.31 20.20 -30.51
N TRP A 22 4.55 19.96 -30.05
CA TRP A 22 4.86 18.81 -29.20
C TRP A 22 4.01 18.81 -27.94
N ASP A 23 4.00 19.89 -27.18
CA ASP A 23 3.27 19.98 -25.91
C ASP A 23 1.75 19.82 -26.10
N ASN A 24 1.20 20.29 -27.22
CA ASN A 24 -0.22 20.15 -27.54
C ASN A 24 -0.61 18.72 -27.93
N TYR A 25 0.25 17.96 -28.59
CA TYR A 25 -0.11 16.65 -29.15
C TYR A 25 0.47 15.45 -28.41
N VAL A 26 1.48 15.62 -27.56
CA VAL A 26 2.17 14.52 -26.88
C VAL A 26 1.25 13.68 -25.98
N THR A 27 0.32 14.34 -25.30
CA THR A 27 -0.63 13.66 -24.39
C THR A 27 -1.64 12.86 -25.19
N ASP A 28 -2.21 13.45 -26.25
CA ASP A 28 -3.17 12.79 -27.13
C ASP A 28 -2.52 11.60 -27.85
N ALA A 29 -1.29 11.76 -28.33
CA ALA A 29 -0.56 10.69 -28.99
C ALA A 29 -0.32 9.48 -28.07
N PHE A 30 -0.01 9.72 -26.79
CA PHE A 30 0.14 8.62 -25.83
C PHE A 30 -1.21 8.00 -25.45
N ASP A 31 -2.28 8.80 -25.36
CA ASP A 31 -3.63 8.29 -25.14
C ASP A 31 -4.08 7.37 -26.27
N GLU A 32 -3.85 7.76 -27.53
CA GLU A 32 -4.08 6.92 -28.71
C GLU A 32 -3.30 5.60 -28.64
N VAL A 33 -2.05 5.62 -28.17
CA VAL A 33 -1.27 4.39 -27.94
C VAL A 33 -1.98 3.48 -26.94
N LEU A 34 -2.60 4.03 -25.90
CA LEU A 34 -3.29 3.27 -24.87
C LEU A 34 -4.67 2.75 -25.31
N THR A 35 -5.42 3.50 -26.13
CA THR A 35 -6.82 3.16 -26.46
C THR A 35 -6.99 2.54 -27.83
N GLU A 36 -6.21 2.98 -28.83
CA GLU A 36 -6.40 2.60 -30.24
C GLU A 36 -5.46 1.46 -30.67
N THR A 37 -4.45 1.13 -29.87
CA THR A 37 -3.49 0.07 -30.18
C THR A 37 -3.63 -1.14 -29.25
N LYS A 38 -3.08 -2.28 -29.68
CA LYS A 38 -3.00 -3.51 -28.84
C LYS A 38 -1.92 -3.45 -27.76
N LEU A 39 -1.20 -2.33 -27.64
CA LEU A 39 -0.17 -2.14 -26.62
C LEU A 39 -0.78 -1.73 -25.27
N GLY A 40 -1.90 -1.01 -25.30
CA GLY A 40 -2.66 -0.68 -24.11
C GLY A 40 -3.47 -1.87 -23.62
N GLN A 41 -3.57 -1.98 -22.30
CA GLN A 41 -4.44 -2.93 -21.62
C GLN A 41 -5.05 -2.34 -20.37
N THR A 42 -6.22 -2.84 -20.01
CA THR A 42 -6.89 -2.49 -18.76
C THR A 42 -6.09 -2.98 -17.57
N VAL A 43 -5.80 -2.08 -16.66
CA VAL A 43 -5.14 -2.34 -15.37
C VAL A 43 -5.93 -1.70 -14.25
N PHE A 44 -5.78 -2.21 -13.03
CA PHE A 44 -6.30 -1.55 -11.83
C PHE A 44 -5.14 -1.03 -10.99
N LEU A 45 -5.13 0.27 -10.71
CA LEU A 45 -4.22 0.87 -9.74
C LEU A 45 -4.81 0.71 -8.34
N CYS A 46 -4.05 0.10 -7.43
CA CYS A 46 -4.58 -0.42 -6.19
C CYS A 46 -3.85 0.10 -4.95
N ASN A 47 -4.57 0.26 -3.84
CA ASN A 47 -4.03 0.64 -2.54
C ASN A 47 -4.87 0.06 -1.39
N GLY A 48 -4.28 0.00 -0.19
CA GLY A 48 -4.95 -0.48 1.02
C GLY A 48 -4.88 -1.99 1.23
N LEU A 49 -5.75 -2.49 2.12
CA LEU A 49 -5.84 -3.91 2.46
C LEU A 49 -6.32 -4.74 1.28
N TYR A 50 -5.81 -5.98 1.19
CA TYR A 50 -6.27 -6.96 0.23
C TYR A 50 -7.20 -7.97 0.90
N ASP A 51 -8.31 -8.24 0.24
CA ASP A 51 -9.24 -9.30 0.64
C ASP A 51 -9.01 -10.53 -0.26
N ILE A 52 -8.59 -11.64 0.36
CA ILE A 52 -8.29 -12.90 -0.33
C ILE A 52 -9.56 -13.57 -0.86
N GLU A 53 -10.70 -13.39 -0.19
CA GLU A 53 -11.95 -14.05 -0.58
C GLU A 53 -12.56 -13.39 -1.82
N THR A 54 -12.56 -12.07 -1.85
CA THR A 54 -13.10 -11.30 -2.98
C THR A 54 -12.06 -11.03 -4.07
N GLY A 55 -10.77 -11.08 -3.75
CA GLY A 55 -9.67 -10.77 -4.66
C GLY A 55 -9.53 -9.27 -4.96
N LEU A 56 -10.05 -8.41 -4.07
CA LEU A 56 -10.12 -6.96 -4.25
C LEU A 56 -9.27 -6.23 -3.22
N PHE A 57 -8.75 -5.07 -3.62
CA PHE A 57 -8.20 -4.08 -2.70
C PHE A 57 -9.28 -3.13 -2.18
N GLU A 58 -9.03 -2.48 -1.03
CA GLU A 58 -9.88 -1.40 -0.50
C GLU A 58 -10.10 -0.27 -1.52
N THR A 59 -9.08 0.04 -2.33
CA THR A 59 -9.17 1.01 -3.41
C THR A 59 -8.64 0.39 -4.69
N GLU A 60 -9.48 0.36 -5.74
CA GLU A 60 -9.10 -0.02 -7.10
C GLU A 60 -9.58 1.06 -8.08
N PHE A 61 -8.67 1.56 -8.92
CA PHE A 61 -8.97 2.51 -9.98
C PHE A 61 -8.64 1.89 -11.34
N GLU A 62 -9.66 1.72 -12.18
CA GLU A 62 -9.49 1.17 -13.53
C GLU A 62 -8.90 2.23 -14.48
N THR A 63 -7.83 1.86 -15.20
CA THR A 63 -7.25 2.69 -16.26
C THR A 63 -6.62 1.83 -17.37
N GLN A 64 -6.15 2.46 -18.43
CA GLN A 64 -5.36 1.82 -19.49
C GLN A 64 -3.88 2.09 -19.27
N ALA A 65 -3.04 1.06 -19.39
CA ALA A 65 -1.60 1.18 -19.29
C ALA A 65 -0.88 0.28 -20.30
N VAL A 66 0.37 0.62 -20.64
CA VAL A 66 1.27 -0.29 -21.37
C VAL A 66 2.12 -1.03 -20.35
N ILE A 67 2.17 -2.36 -20.43
CA ILE A 67 3.10 -3.18 -19.64
C ILE A 67 4.21 -3.68 -20.56
N GLN A 68 5.44 -3.29 -20.22
CA GLN A 68 6.64 -3.67 -20.95
C GLN A 68 7.42 -4.76 -20.20
N ASN A 69 8.34 -5.41 -20.91
CA ASN A 69 9.14 -6.54 -20.42
C ASN A 69 8.28 -7.72 -19.95
N VAL A 70 7.17 -8.00 -20.65
CA VAL A 70 6.34 -9.20 -20.41
C VAL A 70 7.16 -10.47 -20.65
N THR A 71 8.02 -10.44 -21.68
CA THR A 71 9.09 -11.43 -21.85
C THR A 71 10.37 -10.87 -21.22
N PRO A 72 10.93 -11.53 -20.20
CA PRO A 72 12.11 -11.01 -19.51
C PRO A 72 13.38 -11.20 -20.35
N ASP A 73 14.31 -10.24 -20.28
CA ASP A 73 15.61 -10.33 -20.93
C ASP A 73 16.56 -11.35 -20.25
N ALA A 74 16.31 -11.64 -18.98
CA ALA A 74 17.10 -12.57 -18.17
C ALA A 74 16.19 -13.40 -17.25
N TYR A 75 16.56 -14.67 -17.04
CA TYR A 75 15.83 -15.58 -16.15
C TYR A 75 15.58 -14.99 -14.75
N ILE A 76 16.60 -14.33 -14.19
CA ILE A 76 16.55 -13.69 -12.86
C ILE A 76 15.72 -12.39 -12.82
N GLN A 77 14.93 -12.08 -13.85
CA GLN A 77 14.09 -10.88 -13.90
C GLN A 77 12.66 -11.20 -14.39
N GLY A 78 12.25 -12.47 -14.38
CA GLY A 78 10.93 -12.89 -14.87
C GLY A 78 9.73 -12.24 -14.17
N TRP A 79 9.90 -11.87 -12.90
CA TRP A 79 8.90 -11.18 -12.08
C TRP A 79 8.88 -9.66 -12.28
N LYS A 80 9.85 -9.09 -13.00
CA LYS A 80 9.99 -7.64 -13.13
C LYS A 80 9.40 -7.16 -14.46
N ARG A 81 8.48 -6.20 -14.36
CA ARG A 81 7.89 -5.52 -15.52
C ARG A 81 8.03 -4.01 -15.37
N GLN A 82 7.73 -3.29 -16.45
CA GLN A 82 7.60 -1.83 -16.41
C GLN A 82 6.18 -1.44 -16.81
N ILE A 83 5.64 -0.43 -16.14
CA ILE A 83 4.31 0.13 -16.44
C ILE A 83 4.47 1.55 -16.96
N LEU A 84 3.72 1.87 -18.01
CA LEU A 84 3.54 3.22 -18.53
C LEU A 84 2.05 3.61 -18.39
N THR A 85 1.78 4.73 -17.74
CA THR A 85 0.44 5.27 -17.46
C THR A 85 0.35 6.72 -17.91
N ARG A 86 -0.86 7.26 -18.03
CA ARG A 86 -1.02 8.70 -18.25
C ARG A 86 -0.49 9.45 -17.05
N ILE A 87 0.02 10.65 -17.27
CA ILE A 87 0.45 11.53 -16.18
C ILE A 87 -0.74 11.86 -15.25
N SER A 88 -1.94 11.96 -15.81
CA SER A 88 -3.20 12.20 -15.07
C SER A 88 -3.64 11.04 -14.19
N ASP A 89 -3.16 9.81 -14.41
CA ASP A 89 -3.53 8.64 -13.59
C ASP A 89 -2.89 8.69 -12.19
N MET A 90 -1.91 9.58 -11.98
CA MET A 90 -1.27 9.81 -10.68
C MET A 90 -0.77 8.52 -10.01
N LEU A 91 -0.05 7.67 -10.77
CA LEU A 91 0.46 6.36 -10.34
C LEU A 91 1.17 6.38 -8.98
N VAL A 92 1.78 7.51 -8.61
CA VAL A 92 2.41 7.74 -7.31
C VAL A 92 1.45 7.51 -6.12
N ASN A 93 0.15 7.71 -6.25
CA ASN A 93 -0.79 7.55 -5.14
C ASN A 93 -1.11 6.08 -4.81
N TYR A 94 -0.67 5.14 -5.65
CA TYR A 94 -0.97 3.72 -5.52
C TYR A 94 0.29 2.93 -5.12
N LYS A 95 0.08 1.73 -4.56
CA LYS A 95 1.16 0.83 -4.14
C LYS A 95 1.20 -0.44 -4.98
N TYR A 96 0.07 -0.84 -5.55
CA TYR A 96 -0.08 -2.06 -6.33
C TYR A 96 -0.71 -1.80 -7.70
N VAL A 97 -0.53 -2.74 -8.62
CA VAL A 97 -1.18 -2.78 -9.93
C VAL A 97 -1.72 -4.19 -10.18
N LYS A 98 -2.99 -4.32 -10.57
CA LYS A 98 -3.54 -5.58 -11.08
C LYS A 98 -3.55 -5.56 -12.60
N VAL A 99 -3.01 -6.62 -13.20
CA VAL A 99 -2.90 -6.78 -14.66
C VAL A 99 -3.36 -8.19 -15.01
N LYS A 100 -4.07 -8.36 -16.12
CA LYS A 100 -4.36 -9.71 -16.63
C LYS A 100 -3.14 -10.32 -17.28
N ASP A 101 -2.88 -11.59 -17.01
CA ASP A 101 -1.88 -12.36 -17.73
C ASP A 101 -2.38 -12.79 -19.13
N THR A 102 -1.54 -13.54 -19.85
CA THR A 102 -1.88 -14.05 -21.18
C THR A 102 -3.00 -15.11 -21.19
N LYS A 103 -3.31 -15.70 -20.02
CA LYS A 103 -4.41 -16.66 -19.83
C LYS A 103 -5.72 -15.98 -19.42
N GLY A 104 -5.65 -14.71 -19.01
CA GLY A 104 -6.78 -13.90 -18.57
C GLY A 104 -6.92 -13.82 -17.04
N ASP A 105 -5.98 -14.39 -16.29
CA ASP A 105 -5.97 -14.40 -14.83
C ASP A 105 -5.38 -13.09 -14.28
N TRP A 106 -5.94 -12.57 -13.19
CA TRP A 106 -5.43 -11.37 -12.54
C TRP A 106 -4.13 -11.65 -11.79
N GLN A 107 -3.07 -10.94 -12.15
CA GLN A 107 -1.79 -10.91 -11.45
C GLN A 107 -1.64 -9.58 -10.71
N ILE A 108 -1.12 -9.66 -9.47
CA ILE A 108 -0.87 -8.49 -8.63
C ILE A 108 0.61 -8.15 -8.73
N TYR A 109 0.90 -6.87 -8.94
CA TYR A 109 2.26 -6.33 -8.96
C TYR A 109 2.43 -5.26 -7.90
N LEU A 110 3.58 -5.26 -7.21
CA LEU A 110 4.01 -4.22 -6.29
C LEU A 110 4.80 -3.15 -7.05
N ILE A 111 4.49 -1.86 -6.84
CA ILE A 111 5.18 -0.74 -7.46
C ILE A 111 6.51 -0.49 -6.74
N MET A 112 7.61 -0.91 -7.36
CA MET A 112 8.93 -0.98 -6.73
C MET A 112 9.69 0.33 -6.72
N THR A 113 9.67 1.04 -7.84
CA THR A 113 10.36 2.33 -7.98
C THR A 113 9.39 3.48 -7.76
N MET A 114 9.92 4.65 -7.39
CA MET A 114 9.16 5.88 -7.40
C MET A 114 8.62 6.14 -8.81
N PRO A 115 7.29 6.22 -9.02
CA PRO A 115 6.75 6.64 -10.31
C PRO A 115 7.20 8.07 -10.62
N ASP A 116 7.71 8.28 -11.82
CA ASP A 116 8.11 9.60 -12.29
C ASP A 116 7.69 9.77 -13.77
N GLN A 117 7.55 11.01 -14.20
CA GLN A 117 7.11 11.34 -15.55
C GLN A 117 8.26 11.84 -16.42
N ASN A 118 8.17 11.56 -17.72
CA ASN A 118 9.11 12.07 -18.73
C ASN A 118 8.45 13.09 -19.67
N HIS A 119 7.40 13.78 -19.20
CA HIS A 119 6.55 14.71 -19.98
C HIS A 119 5.65 14.06 -21.05
N ILE A 120 5.71 12.74 -21.21
CA ILE A 120 4.83 11.98 -22.10
C ILE A 120 3.92 11.07 -21.26
N TYR A 121 4.54 10.30 -20.38
CA TYR A 121 3.88 9.31 -19.55
C TYR A 121 4.54 9.23 -18.18
N THR A 122 3.85 8.60 -17.24
CA THR A 122 4.43 8.18 -15.96
C THR A 122 4.92 6.75 -16.07
N LYS A 123 6.18 6.51 -15.69
CA LYS A 123 6.83 5.20 -15.72
C LYS A 123 7.17 4.71 -14.32
N SER A 124 7.00 3.41 -14.09
CA SER A 124 7.57 2.74 -12.92
C SER A 124 7.94 1.28 -13.21
N VAL A 125 8.84 0.72 -12.39
CA VAL A 125 9.17 -0.70 -12.33
C VAL A 125 8.25 -1.36 -11.32
N ILE A 126 7.66 -2.49 -11.70
CA ILE A 126 6.74 -3.27 -10.88
C ILE A 126 7.25 -4.71 -10.75
N HIS A 127 7.08 -5.32 -9.58
CA HIS A 127 7.45 -6.72 -9.33
C HIS A 127 6.20 -7.55 -9.06
N GLU A 128 6.10 -8.73 -9.66
CA GLU A 128 5.00 -9.66 -9.44
C GLU A 128 4.94 -10.12 -7.99
N CYS A 129 3.79 -10.01 -7.36
CA CYS A 129 3.56 -10.53 -6.03
C CYS A 129 3.38 -12.04 -6.12
N ASN A 130 4.28 -12.77 -5.47
CA ASN A 130 4.33 -14.24 -5.48
C ASN A 130 3.97 -14.84 -4.12
N TYR A 131 3.42 -14.05 -3.20
CA TYR A 131 2.81 -14.52 -1.95
C TYR A 131 1.92 -13.43 -1.36
N THR A 132 0.98 -13.82 -0.49
CA THR A 132 0.19 -12.88 0.32
C THR A 132 0.49 -13.15 1.79
N LEU A 133 1.18 -12.22 2.46
CA LEU A 133 1.44 -12.33 3.89
C LEU A 133 0.14 -12.15 4.67
N ARG A 134 -0.06 -12.99 5.68
CA ARG A 134 -1.20 -12.94 6.58
C ARG A 134 -0.71 -12.84 8.02
N TRP A 135 -1.25 -11.90 8.78
CA TRP A 135 -0.96 -11.80 10.21
C TRP A 135 -2.08 -11.09 10.96
N GLN A 136 -2.13 -11.33 12.26
CA GLN A 136 -3.06 -10.67 13.16
C GLN A 136 -2.36 -9.54 13.95
N ASN A 137 -3.05 -8.42 14.14
CA ASN A 137 -2.58 -7.37 15.04
C ASN A 137 -2.98 -7.63 16.49
N LYS A 138 -2.61 -6.74 17.41
CA LYS A 138 -2.92 -6.88 18.85
C LYS A 138 -4.41 -6.73 19.18
N GLN A 139 -5.18 -6.17 18.24
CA GLN A 139 -6.62 -5.94 18.34
C GLN A 139 -7.43 -7.08 17.71
N GLY A 140 -6.76 -8.14 17.26
CA GLY A 140 -7.42 -9.30 16.66
C GLY A 140 -7.76 -9.15 15.18
N ILE A 141 -7.41 -8.02 14.55
CA ILE A 141 -7.66 -7.77 13.13
C ILE A 141 -6.63 -8.50 12.30
N VAL A 142 -7.11 -9.28 11.33
CA VAL A 142 -6.28 -10.00 10.37
C VAL A 142 -6.02 -9.12 9.14
N TYR A 143 -4.76 -9.02 8.77
CA TYR A 143 -4.32 -8.29 7.59
C TYR A 143 -3.80 -9.25 6.53
N ASN A 144 -4.14 -8.99 5.27
CA ASN A 144 -3.56 -9.69 4.12
C ASN A 144 -2.90 -8.68 3.20
N TYR A 145 -1.64 -8.95 2.84
CA TYR A 145 -0.86 -8.08 1.98
C TYR A 145 -0.11 -8.87 0.92
N PRO A 146 -0.43 -8.67 -0.37
CA PRO A 146 0.36 -9.16 -1.47
C PRO A 146 1.78 -8.62 -1.38
N CYS A 147 2.75 -9.49 -1.59
CA CYS A 147 4.16 -9.19 -1.45
C CYS A 147 4.99 -9.98 -2.45
N PHE A 148 6.22 -9.52 -2.64
CA PHE A 148 7.23 -10.21 -3.42
C PHE A 148 8.26 -10.81 -2.49
N ILE A 149 8.51 -12.12 -2.60
CA ILE A 149 9.44 -12.88 -1.77
C ILE A 149 10.51 -13.53 -2.64
N GLU A 150 11.77 -13.41 -2.24
CA GLU A 150 12.90 -14.12 -2.82
C GLU A 150 13.68 -14.89 -1.75
N ASP A 151 14.32 -15.96 -2.17
CA ASP A 151 15.29 -16.66 -1.37
C ASP A 151 16.54 -15.79 -1.16
N ALA A 152 16.94 -15.63 0.10
CA ALA A 152 18.11 -14.87 0.53
C ALA A 152 19.28 -15.78 0.96
N SER A 153 19.11 -17.09 0.88
CA SER A 153 20.06 -18.11 1.36
C SER A 153 21.29 -18.30 0.46
N GLN A 154 21.47 -17.52 -0.61
CA GLN A 154 22.61 -17.65 -1.55
C GLN A 154 24.01 -17.59 -0.89
N TYR A 155 24.13 -17.10 0.35
CA TYR A 155 25.39 -17.05 1.11
C TYR A 155 25.40 -17.93 2.36
N ASN A 156 24.42 -18.81 2.52
CA ASN A 156 24.25 -19.68 3.69
C ASN A 156 24.45 -21.15 3.34
N SER A 157 24.97 -21.93 4.28
CA SER A 157 25.12 -23.38 4.16
C SER A 157 23.80 -24.17 4.26
N GLY A 158 22.65 -23.49 4.39
CA GLY A 158 21.34 -24.09 4.65
C GLY A 158 21.19 -24.73 6.04
N VAL A 159 22.25 -24.68 6.86
CA VAL A 159 22.34 -25.28 8.21
C VAL A 159 23.17 -24.35 9.08
N ASN A 160 22.66 -24.02 10.27
CA ASN A 160 23.44 -23.34 11.30
C ASN A 160 24.25 -24.37 12.11
N ASP A 161 25.57 -24.44 11.88
CA ASP A 161 26.50 -25.19 12.72
C ASP A 161 26.95 -24.32 13.91
N VAL A 162 26.10 -24.22 14.94
CA VAL A 162 26.50 -23.61 16.22
C VAL A 162 26.73 -24.72 17.23
N ASN A 163 27.92 -25.35 17.22
CA ASN A 163 28.53 -26.17 18.30
C ASN A 163 27.55 -26.88 19.28
N SER A 164 26.48 -27.49 18.78
CA SER A 164 25.44 -28.10 19.58
C SER A 164 24.78 -29.22 18.78
N VAL A 165 24.33 -30.24 19.48
CA VAL A 165 23.90 -31.56 18.95
C VAL A 165 22.59 -31.45 18.14
N ILE A 166 22.11 -30.24 17.82
CA ILE A 166 20.83 -29.97 17.17
C ILE A 166 21.08 -29.14 15.90
N ARG A 167 20.92 -29.77 14.73
CA ARG A 167 20.93 -29.09 13.44
C ARG A 167 19.57 -28.44 13.21
N THR A 168 19.50 -27.11 13.25
CA THR A 168 18.29 -26.38 12.86
C THR A 168 18.45 -25.99 11.40
N PRO A 169 17.47 -26.31 10.52
CA PRO A 169 17.48 -25.80 9.15
C PRO A 169 17.47 -24.27 9.19
N TYR A 170 18.24 -23.65 8.29
CA TYR A 170 18.46 -22.20 8.29
C TYR A 170 18.22 -21.63 6.91
N ASN A 171 16.93 -21.50 6.56
CA ASN A 171 16.52 -20.76 5.39
C ASN A 171 16.23 -19.28 5.72
N GLN A 172 16.53 -18.39 4.77
CA GLN A 172 16.26 -16.97 4.88
C GLN A 172 15.53 -16.47 3.64
N LEU A 173 14.46 -15.71 3.86
CA LEU A 173 13.67 -15.11 2.79
C LEU A 173 13.72 -13.59 2.87
N MET A 174 13.89 -12.92 1.74
CA MET A 174 13.71 -11.49 1.60
C MET A 174 12.33 -11.20 1.05
N CYS A 175 11.59 -10.32 1.71
CA CYS A 175 10.24 -9.94 1.31
C CYS A 175 10.14 -8.42 1.13
N TRP A 176 9.49 -7.98 0.07
CA TRP A 176 9.09 -6.61 -0.19
C TRP A 176 7.58 -6.50 -0.14
N ILE A 177 7.11 -5.56 0.67
CA ILE A 177 5.68 -5.31 0.92
C ILE A 177 5.45 -3.79 0.94
N SER A 178 4.21 -3.37 0.64
CA SER A 178 3.83 -1.96 0.71
C SER A 178 4.04 -1.40 2.12
N PHE A 179 4.43 -0.13 2.20
CA PHE A 179 4.66 0.56 3.45
C PHE A 179 3.51 1.51 3.77
N ASP A 180 2.78 1.21 4.85
CA ASP A 180 1.66 2.00 5.35
C ASP A 180 1.60 1.94 6.89
N ASP A 181 0.51 2.45 7.46
CA ASP A 181 0.31 2.52 8.91
C ASP A 181 0.06 1.15 9.57
N ASN A 182 -0.28 0.11 8.80
CA ASN A 182 -0.40 -1.26 9.31
C ASN A 182 0.96 -1.96 9.26
N THR A 183 1.69 -1.84 8.15
CA THR A 183 2.99 -2.51 7.97
C THR A 183 4.13 -1.84 8.74
N ILE A 184 3.98 -0.56 9.14
CA ILE A 184 4.93 0.09 10.06
C ILE A 184 5.03 -0.64 11.41
N GLY A 185 3.94 -1.30 11.83
CA GLY A 185 3.82 -2.06 13.06
C GLY A 185 4.55 -3.39 13.03
N LEU A 186 4.98 -3.86 11.85
CA LEU A 186 5.81 -5.05 11.71
C LEU A 186 7.18 -4.79 12.36
N LYS A 187 7.51 -5.65 13.33
CA LYS A 187 8.72 -5.63 14.13
C LYS A 187 9.37 -7.01 14.09
N ARG A 188 10.60 -7.07 14.60
CA ARG A 188 11.31 -8.34 14.81
C ARG A 188 10.48 -9.30 15.66
N ASP A 189 10.77 -10.58 15.50
CA ASP A 189 10.21 -11.71 16.25
C ASP A 189 8.75 -12.04 15.93
N ARG A 190 8.10 -11.26 15.05
CA ARG A 190 6.79 -11.63 14.52
C ARG A 190 6.92 -12.84 13.59
N ARG A 191 6.12 -13.87 13.84
CA ARG A 191 6.07 -15.13 13.09
C ARG A 191 4.94 -15.10 12.06
N MET A 192 5.16 -15.72 10.91
CA MET A 192 4.19 -15.85 9.82
C MET A 192 4.40 -17.18 9.12
N PHE A 193 3.32 -17.77 8.62
CA PHE A 193 3.41 -18.87 7.66
C PHE A 193 3.81 -18.32 6.30
N ILE A 194 4.84 -18.92 5.70
CA ILE A 194 5.26 -18.62 4.33
C ILE A 194 5.51 -19.96 3.65
N ASP A 195 4.42 -20.57 3.20
CA ASP A 195 4.45 -21.87 2.53
C ASP A 195 3.29 -21.96 1.54
N TYR A 196 3.54 -22.63 0.42
CA TYR A 196 2.54 -23.01 -0.58
C TYR A 196 2.10 -24.47 -0.44
N THR A 197 2.86 -25.28 0.29
CA THR A 197 2.56 -26.68 0.50
C THR A 197 1.49 -26.86 1.56
N THR A 198 0.71 -27.91 1.41
CA THR A 198 -0.23 -28.39 2.44
C THR A 198 0.44 -29.41 3.38
N ALA A 199 1.78 -29.49 3.36
CA ALA A 199 2.51 -30.47 4.14
C ALA A 199 2.54 -30.06 5.61
N TYR A 200 2.36 -31.04 6.49
CA TYR A 200 2.45 -30.83 7.93
C TYR A 200 3.82 -31.27 8.45
N PRO A 201 4.50 -30.46 9.28
CA PRO A 201 4.13 -29.11 9.71
C PRO A 201 4.39 -28.05 8.61
N PRO A 202 3.60 -26.95 8.58
CA PRO A 202 3.86 -25.84 7.66
C PRO A 202 5.20 -25.16 7.94
N GLU A 203 5.81 -24.55 6.92
CA GLU A 203 6.99 -23.72 7.13
C GLU A 203 6.65 -22.37 7.78
N VAL A 204 7.25 -22.13 8.96
CA VAL A 204 7.11 -20.89 9.73
C VAL A 204 8.38 -20.07 9.58
N TYR A 205 8.19 -18.77 9.42
CA TYR A 205 9.29 -17.81 9.37
C TYR A 205 9.06 -16.66 10.33
N LYS A 206 10.13 -16.20 10.98
CA LYS A 206 10.13 -15.02 11.85
C LYS A 206 10.88 -13.86 11.23
N ILE A 207 10.39 -12.64 11.47
CA ILE A 207 11.07 -11.41 11.03
C ILE A 207 12.32 -11.19 11.87
N THR A 208 13.49 -11.17 11.24
CA THR A 208 14.78 -10.87 11.89
C THR A 208 15.27 -9.46 11.59
N SER A 209 14.85 -8.87 10.47
CA SER A 209 15.22 -7.50 10.12
C SER A 209 14.11 -6.77 9.37
N THR A 210 13.96 -5.49 9.66
CA THR A 210 13.02 -4.58 8.97
C THR A 210 13.79 -3.39 8.42
N SER A 211 13.85 -3.26 7.10
CA SER A 211 14.52 -2.16 6.41
C SER A 211 13.47 -1.19 5.85
N LYS A 212 13.27 -0.07 6.55
CA LYS A 212 12.21 0.92 6.25
C LYS A 212 12.67 2.10 5.38
N VAL A 213 13.98 2.30 5.24
CA VAL A 213 14.55 3.49 4.56
C VAL A 213 14.85 3.24 3.08
N PRO A 214 15.59 2.17 2.69
CA PRO A 214 16.20 2.10 1.35
C PRO A 214 15.21 2.13 0.18
N TYR A 215 13.98 1.67 0.39
CA TYR A 215 12.94 1.55 -0.63
C TYR A 215 11.72 2.45 -0.36
N SER A 216 11.88 3.39 0.58
CA SER A 216 10.80 4.31 0.94
C SER A 216 10.64 5.48 -0.02
N TYR A 217 11.72 5.88 -0.72
CA TYR A 217 11.78 7.05 -1.60
C TYR A 217 11.24 8.34 -0.96
N ASN A 218 11.44 8.52 0.35
CA ASN A 218 10.85 9.59 1.17
C ASN A 218 9.30 9.65 1.17
N ASP A 219 8.62 8.63 0.66
CA ASP A 219 7.17 8.59 0.43
C ASP A 219 6.53 7.31 0.98
N LYS A 220 7.20 6.68 1.96
CA LYS A 220 6.77 5.41 2.58
C LYS A 220 6.23 4.41 1.53
N ARG A 221 7.00 4.08 0.51
CA ARG A 221 6.51 3.20 -0.58
C ARG A 221 6.59 1.73 -0.21
N ILE A 222 7.80 1.24 0.07
CA ILE A 222 8.06 -0.16 0.35
C ILE A 222 8.92 -0.33 1.60
N ILE A 223 8.63 -1.40 2.33
CA ILE A 223 9.45 -1.93 3.41
C ILE A 223 10.01 -3.29 2.96
N ARG A 224 11.29 -3.52 3.26
CA ARG A 224 11.91 -4.83 3.07
C ARG A 224 12.00 -5.55 4.41
N LEU A 225 11.49 -6.76 4.47
CA LEU A 225 11.55 -7.67 5.61
C LEU A 225 12.54 -8.79 5.31
N LEU A 226 13.35 -9.16 6.30
CA LEU A 226 14.14 -10.38 6.27
C LEU A 226 13.51 -11.38 7.23
N PHE A 227 13.24 -12.55 6.70
CA PHE A 227 12.66 -13.68 7.39
C PHE A 227 13.73 -14.74 7.62
N THR A 228 13.58 -15.50 8.70
CA THR A 228 14.40 -16.66 9.00
C THR A 228 13.49 -17.75 9.52
N GLU A 229 13.77 -18.99 9.13
CA GLU A 229 13.00 -20.16 9.52
C GLU A 229 12.85 -20.25 11.05
N ASP A 230 11.66 -20.65 11.47
CA ASP A 230 11.28 -20.85 12.86
C ASP A 230 10.40 -22.10 12.98
N VAL A 231 10.08 -22.51 14.20
CA VAL A 231 9.36 -23.77 14.45
C VAL A 231 7.87 -23.51 14.61
N TYR A 232 7.06 -24.33 13.94
CA TYR A 232 5.61 -24.39 14.14
C TYR A 232 5.25 -24.75 15.58
N ASN A 233 4.34 -24.00 16.18
CA ASN A 233 3.87 -24.20 17.54
C ASN A 233 2.35 -24.50 17.55
N PRO A 234 1.94 -25.77 17.74
CA PRO A 234 0.53 -26.17 17.69
C PRO A 234 -0.33 -25.60 18.83
N ASP A 235 0.27 -25.06 19.89
CA ASP A 235 -0.48 -24.50 21.02
C ASP A 235 -0.97 -23.07 20.77
N VAL A 236 -0.33 -22.33 19.85
CA VAL A 236 -0.60 -20.91 19.60
C VAL A 236 -0.77 -20.56 18.13
N ASP A 237 -0.34 -21.44 17.21
CA ASP A 237 -0.49 -21.21 15.78
C ASP A 237 -1.75 -21.93 15.27
N ASP A 238 -2.55 -21.21 14.48
CA ASP A 238 -3.76 -21.73 13.88
C ASP A 238 -3.52 -22.05 12.39
N LEU A 239 -3.48 -23.35 12.08
CA LEU A 239 -3.24 -23.85 10.72
C LEU A 239 -4.45 -23.64 9.79
N GLU A 240 -5.68 -23.68 10.32
CA GLU A 240 -6.88 -23.53 9.49
C GLU A 240 -7.04 -22.08 9.02
N LEU A 241 -6.74 -21.13 9.90
CA LEU A 241 -6.75 -19.71 9.58
C LEU A 241 -5.46 -19.25 8.88
N GLY A 242 -4.39 -20.04 9.00
CA GLY A 242 -3.06 -19.70 8.47
C GLY A 242 -2.44 -18.51 9.21
N LEU A 243 -2.56 -18.49 10.54
CA LEU A 243 -2.06 -17.42 11.41
C LEU A 243 -1.16 -17.97 12.51
N CYS A 244 0.08 -17.46 12.59
CA CYS A 244 0.93 -17.71 13.74
C CYS A 244 0.53 -16.81 14.92
N ASP A 245 0.76 -17.29 16.15
CA ASP A 245 0.45 -16.56 17.38
C ASP A 245 -0.99 -16.02 17.40
N TYR A 246 -1.95 -16.84 16.97
CA TYR A 246 -3.35 -16.44 16.86
C TYR A 246 -3.94 -16.20 18.25
N VAL A 247 -4.66 -15.08 18.38
CA VAL A 247 -5.43 -14.74 19.57
C VAL A 247 -6.88 -14.55 19.15
N ASP A 248 -7.80 -15.29 19.78
CA ASP A 248 -9.23 -15.06 19.55
C ASP A 248 -9.58 -13.61 19.92
N PRO A 249 -10.17 -12.82 19.01
CA PRO A 249 -10.58 -11.45 19.30
C PRO A 249 -11.47 -11.30 20.56
N ASN A 250 -12.22 -12.35 20.92
CA ASN A 250 -13.06 -12.38 22.12
C ASN A 250 -12.24 -12.52 23.41
N ASP A 251 -11.04 -13.09 23.35
CA ASP A 251 -10.13 -13.28 24.48
C ASP A 251 -9.22 -12.07 24.71
N ILE A 252 -9.19 -11.12 23.78
CA ILE A 252 -8.45 -9.87 23.93
C ILE A 252 -9.13 -9.04 25.03
N PRO A 253 -8.42 -8.68 26.12
CA PRO A 253 -8.99 -7.90 27.19
C PRO A 253 -9.59 -6.60 26.64
N GLN A 254 -10.92 -6.52 26.64
CA GLN A 254 -11.60 -5.28 26.31
C GLN A 254 -11.27 -4.26 27.41
N PRO A 255 -10.97 -3.00 27.07
CA PRO A 255 -10.69 -1.99 28.08
C PRO A 255 -11.85 -1.95 29.07
N THR A 256 -11.53 -2.12 30.36
CA THR A 256 -12.50 -2.25 31.47
C THR A 256 -13.32 -0.98 31.69
N THR A 257 -12.95 0.11 31.01
CA THR A 257 -13.72 1.34 30.89
C THR A 257 -13.76 1.74 29.41
N PRO A 258 -14.94 1.90 28.78
CA PRO A 258 -15.00 2.38 27.41
C PRO A 258 -14.40 3.78 27.35
N ILE A 259 -13.48 4.02 26.42
CA ILE A 259 -12.96 5.36 26.12
C ILE A 259 -14.11 6.15 25.49
N VAL A 260 -14.61 7.17 26.20
CA VAL A 260 -15.76 7.97 25.75
C VAL A 260 -15.29 9.31 25.21
N ILE A 261 -15.58 9.57 23.93
CA ILE A 261 -15.41 10.89 23.33
C ILE A 261 -16.63 11.75 23.70
N SER A 262 -16.42 12.74 24.55
CA SER A 262 -17.44 13.71 24.99
C SER A 262 -17.50 14.93 24.06
N TYR A 263 -18.72 15.43 23.81
CA TYR A 263 -18.99 16.61 22.98
C TYR A 263 -20.32 17.26 23.34
N LYS A 264 -20.51 18.52 22.93
CA LYS A 264 -21.77 19.26 23.13
C LYS A 264 -22.71 19.10 21.93
N GLY A 265 -23.95 18.67 22.18
CA GLY A 265 -25.00 18.49 21.16
C GLY A 265 -24.82 17.19 20.35
N ASN A 266 -25.33 17.14 19.13
CA ASN A 266 -25.21 15.98 18.22
C ASN A 266 -23.81 15.90 17.59
N PRO A 267 -23.28 14.74 17.17
CA PRO A 267 -21.97 14.61 16.53
C PRO A 267 -21.97 15.14 15.07
N GLU A 268 -22.24 16.43 14.93
CA GLU A 268 -22.42 17.13 13.67
C GLU A 268 -21.62 18.44 13.69
N ILE A 269 -21.00 18.79 12.56
CA ILE A 269 -20.28 20.05 12.35
C ILE A 269 -20.89 20.80 11.17
N LYS A 270 -21.12 22.10 11.33
CA LYS A 270 -21.59 22.95 10.22
C LYS A 270 -20.42 23.35 9.33
N ILE A 271 -20.65 23.50 8.03
CA ILE A 271 -19.68 24.10 7.11
C ILE A 271 -19.27 25.50 7.62
N GLY A 272 -17.97 25.82 7.53
CA GLY A 272 -17.38 27.03 8.11
C GLY A 272 -17.34 27.07 9.65
N GLY A 273 -17.84 26.02 10.31
CA GLY A 273 -17.93 25.93 11.77
C GLY A 273 -16.73 25.23 12.41
N ARG A 274 -16.75 25.22 13.75
CA ARG A 274 -15.81 24.45 14.57
C ARG A 274 -16.55 23.66 15.65
N LYS A 275 -16.00 22.52 16.03
CA LYS A 275 -16.52 21.71 17.13
C LYS A 275 -15.38 21.14 17.97
N THR A 276 -15.66 20.94 19.25
CA THR A 276 -14.70 20.50 20.25
C THR A 276 -15.10 19.15 20.81
N PHE A 277 -14.13 18.25 20.92
CA PHE A 277 -14.27 16.90 21.45
C PHE A 277 -13.22 16.68 22.54
N LYS A 278 -13.57 15.92 23.58
CA LYS A 278 -12.69 15.66 24.73
C LYS A 278 -12.83 14.22 25.18
N VAL A 279 -11.71 13.58 25.52
CA VAL A 279 -11.72 12.27 26.18
C VAL A 279 -11.55 12.48 27.68
N GLU A 280 -12.50 11.99 28.46
CA GLU A 280 -12.46 12.08 29.92
C GLU A 280 -11.60 10.96 30.51
N ASN A 281 -10.93 11.23 31.64
CA ASN A 281 -10.15 10.29 32.44
C ASN A 281 -8.85 9.72 31.82
N GLU A 282 -8.37 10.29 30.71
CA GLU A 282 -7.14 9.85 30.05
C GLU A 282 -6.05 10.92 30.10
N THR A 283 -4.83 10.52 30.47
CA THR A 283 -3.66 11.41 30.60
C THR A 283 -2.83 11.54 29.33
N SER A 284 -2.98 10.62 28.37
CA SER A 284 -2.25 10.62 27.10
C SER A 284 -3.15 10.14 25.97
N VAL A 285 -3.70 11.10 25.22
CA VAL A 285 -4.62 10.86 24.10
C VAL A 285 -4.01 11.43 22.83
N VAL A 286 -4.13 10.73 21.70
CA VAL A 286 -3.79 11.25 20.37
C VAL A 286 -5.03 11.17 19.49
N PHE A 287 -5.45 12.29 18.91
CA PHE A 287 -6.57 12.32 17.98
C PHE A 287 -6.10 12.28 16.53
N SER A 288 -6.79 11.49 15.70
CA SER A 288 -6.61 11.45 14.25
C SER A 288 -7.95 11.47 13.52
N LEU A 289 -7.92 11.85 12.25
CA LEU A 289 -9.09 11.86 11.38
C LEU A 289 -8.93 10.80 10.29
N LEU A 290 -10.01 10.07 10.03
CA LEU A 290 -10.15 9.21 8.86
C LEU A 290 -11.27 9.77 7.99
N HIS A 291 -10.93 10.20 6.78
CA HIS A 291 -11.86 10.84 5.86
C HIS A 291 -11.53 10.51 4.41
N ASP A 292 -12.53 10.67 3.54
CA ASP A 292 -12.38 10.52 2.09
C ASP A 292 -11.47 11.62 1.49
N THR A 293 -10.90 11.34 0.32
CA THR A 293 -10.15 12.29 -0.52
C THR A 293 -10.88 13.62 -0.75
N SER A 294 -12.22 13.59 -0.87
CA SER A 294 -13.06 14.77 -1.06
C SER A 294 -13.02 15.78 0.10
N LEU A 295 -12.55 15.36 1.29
CA LEU A 295 -12.45 16.15 2.51
C LEU A 295 -11.01 16.59 2.85
N VAL A 296 -10.02 16.18 2.05
CA VAL A 296 -8.62 16.59 2.22
C VAL A 296 -8.51 18.11 2.15
N ASN A 297 -7.79 18.71 3.09
CA ASN A 297 -7.66 20.18 3.28
C ASN A 297 -8.96 20.93 3.58
N LYS A 298 -10.11 20.24 3.71
CA LYS A 298 -11.40 20.84 4.06
C LYS A 298 -11.79 20.61 5.52
N VAL A 299 -11.18 19.62 6.18
CA VAL A 299 -11.33 19.37 7.62
C VAL A 299 -9.95 19.43 8.26
N SER A 300 -9.81 20.20 9.33
CA SER A 300 -8.57 20.29 10.08
C SER A 300 -8.78 20.00 11.56
N LEU A 301 -7.76 19.40 12.19
CA LEU A 301 -7.75 19.04 13.60
C LEU A 301 -6.61 19.78 14.31
N GLU A 302 -6.95 20.46 15.40
CA GLU A 302 -5.98 21.03 16.33
C GLU A 302 -6.18 20.38 17.70
N GLN A 303 -5.12 19.79 18.25
CA GLN A 303 -5.16 19.11 19.54
C GLN A 303 -4.52 19.96 20.64
N THR A 304 -5.09 19.91 21.84
CA THR A 304 -4.52 20.43 23.08
C THR A 304 -4.80 19.43 24.18
N ASP A 305 -3.76 18.72 24.64
CA ASP A 305 -3.85 17.66 25.65
C ASP A 305 -4.90 16.59 25.29
N ASN A 306 -5.91 16.38 26.16
CA ASN A 306 -6.99 15.42 25.98
C ASN A 306 -8.21 15.98 25.21
N GLN A 307 -8.05 17.14 24.58
CA GLN A 307 -9.11 17.82 23.83
C GLN A 307 -8.64 18.09 22.40
N CYS A 308 -9.56 17.95 21.43
CA CYS A 308 -9.32 18.39 20.07
C CYS A 308 -10.42 19.33 19.57
N VAL A 309 -10.03 20.22 18.67
CA VAL A 309 -10.92 21.14 17.97
C VAL A 309 -10.84 20.82 16.49
N ILE A 310 -11.99 20.46 15.91
CA ILE A 310 -12.14 20.19 14.49
C ILE A 310 -12.74 21.43 13.84
N ARG A 311 -12.17 21.87 12.73
CA ARG A 311 -12.70 22.94 11.88
C ARG A 311 -13.09 22.39 10.52
N CYS A 312 -14.20 22.87 10.00
CA CYS A 312 -14.72 22.49 8.69
C CYS A 312 -14.71 23.71 7.77
N ALA A 313 -14.24 23.54 6.55
CA ALA A 313 -14.24 24.57 5.52
C ALA A 313 -15.67 24.99 5.16
N ASN A 314 -15.83 26.23 4.68
CA ASN A 314 -17.10 26.72 4.20
C ASN A 314 -17.30 26.33 2.73
N ASP A 315 -17.56 25.05 2.48
CA ASP A 315 -17.79 24.49 1.15
C ASP A 315 -19.13 23.74 1.13
N VAL A 316 -20.01 24.07 0.18
CA VAL A 316 -21.33 23.44 0.08
C VAL A 316 -21.23 22.01 -0.45
N ASN A 317 -20.17 21.67 -1.18
CA ASN A 317 -19.99 20.35 -1.82
C ASN A 317 -19.71 19.23 -0.81
N ILE A 318 -19.38 19.57 0.43
CA ILE A 318 -19.10 18.59 1.51
C ILE A 318 -20.29 18.41 2.46
N VAL A 319 -21.42 19.06 2.19
CA VAL A 319 -22.64 18.90 2.98
C VAL A 319 -23.19 17.49 2.78
N GLY A 320 -23.45 16.79 3.89
CA GLY A 320 -23.90 15.41 3.89
C GLY A 320 -22.77 14.39 3.94
N SER A 321 -21.51 14.80 3.76
CA SER A 321 -20.36 13.91 3.94
C SER A 321 -20.13 13.56 5.41
N HIS A 322 -19.44 12.43 5.63
CA HIS A 322 -19.07 11.92 6.96
C HIS A 322 -17.56 11.73 7.07
N PHE A 323 -17.04 11.85 8.28
CA PHE A 323 -15.66 11.47 8.61
C PHE A 323 -15.61 10.87 10.02
N LYS A 324 -14.59 10.07 10.31
CA LYS A 324 -14.39 9.49 11.64
C LYS A 324 -13.32 10.26 12.40
N LEU A 325 -13.61 10.58 13.66
CA LEU A 325 -12.64 11.00 14.66
C LEU A 325 -12.21 9.76 15.45
N ILE A 326 -10.90 9.51 15.50
CA ILE A 326 -10.31 8.41 16.23
C ILE A 326 -9.52 8.98 17.40
N ALA A 327 -9.82 8.55 18.62
CA ALA A 327 -9.05 8.84 19.82
C ALA A 327 -8.24 7.61 20.22
N THR A 328 -6.91 7.74 20.24
CA THR A 328 -5.99 6.67 20.63
C THR A 328 -5.41 6.95 22.00
N THR A 329 -5.50 5.97 22.89
CA THR A 329 -4.94 5.99 24.25
C THR A 329 -3.96 4.83 24.42
N ASN A 330 -3.36 4.68 25.59
CA ASN A 330 -2.50 3.52 25.88
C ASN A 330 -3.31 2.22 25.97
N ASP A 331 -4.57 2.31 26.39
CA ASP A 331 -5.42 1.15 26.72
C ASP A 331 -6.38 0.76 25.59
N GLY A 332 -6.42 1.53 24.50
CA GLY A 332 -7.25 1.23 23.33
C GLY A 332 -7.58 2.44 22.47
N GLN A 333 -8.57 2.28 21.60
CA GLN A 333 -9.05 3.30 20.69
C GLN A 333 -10.58 3.47 20.78
N ALA A 334 -11.05 4.69 20.56
CA ALA A 334 -12.47 5.01 20.39
C ALA A 334 -12.69 5.74 19.06
N GLU A 335 -13.79 5.41 18.38
CA GLU A 335 -14.18 6.03 17.12
C GLU A 335 -15.50 6.80 17.28
N LEU A 336 -15.60 7.96 16.63
CA LEU A 336 -16.83 8.75 16.53
C LEU A 336 -17.05 9.18 15.09
N LEU A 337 -18.18 8.77 14.51
CA LEU A 337 -18.63 9.22 13.19
C LEU A 337 -19.24 10.63 13.30
N ILE A 338 -18.75 11.58 12.51
CA ILE A 338 -19.19 12.98 12.50
C ILE A 338 -19.76 13.33 11.13
N THR A 339 -20.92 13.99 11.12
CA THR A 339 -21.63 14.41 9.90
C THR A 339 -21.46 15.91 9.63
N ILE A 340 -21.18 16.28 8.38
CA ILE A 340 -21.10 17.68 7.95
C ILE A 340 -22.47 18.19 7.52
N LYS A 341 -22.93 19.30 8.09
CA LYS A 341 -24.22 19.94 7.76
C LYS A 341 -24.06 21.31 7.12
N GLY A 342 -24.97 21.63 6.22
CA GLY A 342 -25.11 22.98 5.67
C GLY A 342 -25.54 24.00 6.72
N VAL A 343 -25.29 25.27 6.44
CA VAL A 343 -25.91 26.39 7.16
C VAL A 343 -27.28 26.62 6.51
N ILE A 344 -28.36 26.51 7.29
CA ILE A 344 -29.69 26.97 6.88
C ILE A 344 -29.73 28.48 7.01
#